data_AF-A0A7S1CZD1-F1
#
_entry.id   AF-A0A7S1CZD1-F1
#
_cell.length_a   1.000
_cell.length_b   1.000
_cell.length_c   1.000
_cell.angle_alpha   90.00
_cell.angle_beta   90.00
_cell.angle_gamma   90.00
#
_symmetry.space_group_name_H-M   'P 1'
#
loop_
_entity.id
_entity.type
_entity.pdbx_description
1 polymer ?
#
loop_
_entity_poly.entity_id
_entity_poly.type
_entity_poly.pdbx_seq_one_letter_code
_entity_poly.pdbx_strand_id
1 'polypeptide(L)'
;KVVPFDDCNDANSYDDNIDNDAMICVISTFQGSCVGDSGGPAVMVSDPDDFLSDIAVGVISFGPPDCIEPNKPTVLARVSSWNDGIETTICTHSNVQNPRPFFCPSTPLTPQPTTPQPTTAEPTFMPTTRQPAQPPTLAPIVAQPTPIPTSLFATGVPMGVPTPAPTTQQPSLGGHAQAYLAEYVLRSVEG
;
A
#
# COMPACT_ATOMS: atom_id res chain seq x y z
N LYS A 1 -20.52 -15.89 1.49
CA LYS A 1 -21.52 -15.31 0.56
C LYS A 1 -21.76 -13.85 0.92
N VAL A 2 -22.02 -12.97 -0.05
CA VAL A 2 -22.49 -11.60 0.23
C VAL A 2 -23.91 -11.65 0.76
N VAL A 3 -24.22 -10.84 1.77
CA VAL A 3 -25.55 -10.67 2.37
C VAL A 3 -26.18 -9.39 1.83
N PRO A 4 -27.47 -9.39 1.44
CA PRO A 4 -28.18 -8.17 1.08
C PRO A 4 -28.11 -7.11 2.18
N PHE A 5 -28.10 -5.83 1.79
CA PHE A 5 -27.97 -4.72 2.73
C PHE A 5 -29.06 -4.75 3.82
N ASP A 6 -30.32 -4.89 3.41
CA ASP A 6 -31.47 -4.90 4.34
C ASP A 6 -31.36 -6.03 5.37
N ASP A 7 -30.92 -7.22 4.97
CA ASP A 7 -30.71 -8.34 5.88
C ASP A 7 -29.52 -8.10 6.84
N CYS A 8 -28.46 -7.47 6.35
CA CYS A 8 -27.31 -7.15 7.18
C CYS A 8 -27.62 -6.06 8.21
N ASN A 9 -28.42 -5.07 7.81
CA ASN A 9 -28.76 -3.90 8.61
C ASN A 9 -30.03 -4.11 9.46
N ASP A 10 -30.65 -5.28 9.39
CA ASP A 10 -31.80 -5.67 10.20
C ASP A 10 -31.51 -5.59 11.71
N ALA A 11 -32.58 -5.41 12.50
CA ALA A 11 -32.54 -5.33 13.95
C ALA A 11 -31.90 -6.56 14.63
N ASN A 12 -31.95 -7.74 14.01
CA ASN A 12 -31.34 -8.96 14.56
C ASN A 12 -29.84 -9.09 14.25
N SER A 13 -29.27 -8.18 13.47
CA SER A 13 -27.88 -8.19 13.04
C SER A 13 -27.14 -6.96 13.54
N TYR A 14 -27.32 -5.82 12.87
CA TYR A 14 -26.60 -4.58 13.17
C TYR A 14 -27.51 -3.36 13.42
N ASP A 15 -28.84 -3.52 13.36
CA ASP A 15 -29.82 -2.54 13.85
C ASP A 15 -29.55 -1.11 13.37
N ASP A 16 -29.61 -0.91 12.04
CA ASP A 16 -29.37 0.37 11.37
C ASP A 16 -27.95 0.96 11.51
N ASN A 17 -26.95 0.18 11.93
CA ASN A 17 -25.55 0.63 12.05
C ASN A 17 -24.64 0.28 10.87
N ILE A 18 -25.20 -0.12 9.72
CA ILE A 18 -24.45 -0.40 8.49
C ILE A 18 -24.68 0.71 7.47
N ASP A 19 -23.59 1.25 6.94
CA ASP A 19 -23.60 2.20 5.83
C ASP A 19 -23.48 1.45 4.50
N ASN A 20 -24.53 1.45 3.67
CA ASN A 20 -24.53 0.72 2.40
C ASN A 20 -23.50 1.25 1.39
N ASP A 21 -23.15 2.55 1.49
CA ASP A 21 -22.23 3.18 0.55
C ASP A 21 -20.78 2.78 0.86
N ALA A 22 -20.46 2.55 2.13
CA ALA A 22 -19.10 2.27 2.60
C ALA A 22 -18.86 0.81 3.03
N MET A 23 -19.91 0.05 3.32
CA MET A 23 -19.81 -1.28 3.93
C MET A 23 -20.53 -2.35 3.10
N ILE A 24 -20.04 -3.59 3.22
CA ILE A 24 -20.63 -4.78 2.63
C ILE A 24 -20.51 -5.94 3.62
N CYS A 25 -21.53 -6.79 3.67
CA CYS A 25 -21.60 -7.87 4.64
C CYS A 25 -21.41 -9.22 3.98
N VAL A 26 -20.65 -10.11 4.64
CA VAL A 26 -20.44 -11.48 4.20
C VAL A 26 -20.71 -12.45 5.33
N ILE A 27 -21.33 -13.58 4.99
CA ILE A 27 -21.61 -14.63 5.96
C ILE A 27 -21.21 -15.99 5.40
N SER A 28 -20.81 -16.88 6.30
CA SER A 28 -20.58 -18.29 6.04
C SER A 28 -21.02 -19.10 7.26
N THR A 29 -21.42 -20.35 7.04
CA THR A 29 -21.91 -21.22 8.11
C THR A 29 -20.80 -21.67 9.06
N PHE A 30 -19.55 -21.72 8.57
CA PHE A 30 -18.41 -22.28 9.30
C PHE A 30 -17.18 -21.39 9.31
N GLN A 31 -17.29 -20.16 8.77
CA GLN A 31 -16.18 -19.22 8.65
C GLN A 31 -16.70 -17.80 8.90
N GLY A 32 -15.83 -16.97 9.45
CA GLY A 32 -16.12 -15.58 9.76
C GLY A 32 -14.82 -14.89 10.20
N SER A 33 -14.87 -13.58 10.31
CA SER A 33 -13.74 -12.79 10.79
C SER A 33 -13.57 -12.94 12.30
N CYS A 34 -12.34 -13.15 12.74
CA CYS A 34 -11.96 -13.16 14.14
C CYS A 34 -11.20 -11.88 14.56
N VAL A 35 -10.97 -11.76 15.86
CA VAL A 35 -10.04 -10.77 16.41
C VAL A 35 -8.66 -10.95 15.77
N GLY A 36 -8.15 -9.89 15.16
CA GLY A 36 -6.86 -9.87 14.47
C GLY A 36 -6.95 -9.96 12.94
N ASP A 37 -8.11 -10.29 12.39
CA ASP A 37 -8.30 -10.32 10.93
C ASP A 37 -8.60 -8.94 10.33
N SER A 38 -8.88 -7.94 11.18
CA SER A 38 -9.13 -6.57 10.74
C SER A 38 -7.98 -6.03 9.89
N GLY A 39 -8.30 -5.50 8.70
CA GLY A 39 -7.34 -5.04 7.70
C GLY A 39 -6.94 -6.10 6.67
N GLY A 40 -7.34 -7.37 6.85
CA GLY A 40 -7.11 -8.43 5.88
C GLY A 40 -8.02 -8.30 4.64
N PRO A 41 -7.58 -8.81 3.47
CA PRO A 41 -8.40 -8.80 2.26
C PRO A 41 -9.47 -9.89 2.31
N ALA A 42 -10.68 -9.54 1.85
CA ALA A 42 -11.73 -10.49 1.52
C ALA A 42 -11.80 -10.66 0.00
N VAL A 43 -11.64 -11.90 -0.46
CA VAL A 43 -11.45 -12.26 -1.87
C VAL A 43 -12.65 -13.07 -2.36
N MET A 44 -13.22 -12.69 -3.50
CA MET A 44 -14.08 -13.58 -4.28
C MET A 44 -13.22 -14.37 -5.26
N VAL A 45 -13.25 -15.69 -5.12
CA VAL A 45 -12.56 -16.60 -6.04
C VAL A 45 -13.48 -16.89 -7.22
N SER A 46 -13.03 -16.55 -8.42
CA SER A 46 -13.83 -16.65 -9.64
C SER A 46 -13.64 -18.00 -10.33
N ASP A 47 -12.39 -18.45 -10.46
CA ASP A 47 -12.00 -19.74 -11.03
C ASP A 47 -10.91 -20.37 -10.16
N PRO A 48 -11.07 -21.62 -9.67
CA PRO A 48 -10.05 -22.28 -8.85
C PRO A 48 -8.71 -22.51 -9.56
N ASP A 49 -8.68 -22.49 -10.90
CA ASP A 49 -7.47 -22.69 -11.70
C ASP A 49 -6.88 -21.35 -12.24
N ASP A 50 -7.59 -20.22 -12.07
CA ASP A 50 -7.14 -18.89 -12.49
C ASP A 50 -7.24 -17.84 -11.36
N PHE A 51 -6.22 -17.84 -10.50
CA PHE A 51 -6.08 -16.87 -9.40
C PHE A 51 -5.96 -15.40 -9.87
N LEU A 52 -5.73 -15.13 -11.16
CA LEU A 52 -5.67 -13.74 -11.67
C LEU A 52 -7.07 -13.14 -11.88
N SER A 53 -8.10 -13.98 -11.85
CA SER A 53 -9.51 -13.59 -11.96
C SER A 53 -10.19 -13.34 -10.61
N ASP A 54 -9.47 -13.54 -9.51
CA ASP A 54 -9.94 -13.29 -8.16
C ASP A 54 -10.07 -11.78 -7.90
N ILE A 55 -11.09 -11.38 -7.14
CA ILE A 55 -11.44 -9.98 -6.92
C ILE A 55 -11.44 -9.64 -5.43
N ALA A 56 -10.74 -8.55 -5.06
CA ALA A 56 -10.78 -7.98 -3.71
C ALA A 56 -12.13 -7.27 -3.51
N VAL A 57 -13.08 -7.89 -2.80
CA VAL A 57 -14.39 -7.27 -2.58
C VAL A 57 -14.45 -6.37 -1.37
N GLY A 58 -13.56 -6.58 -0.41
CA GLY A 58 -13.59 -5.82 0.82
C GLY A 58 -12.33 -5.97 1.65
N VAL A 59 -12.21 -5.08 2.64
CA VAL A 59 -11.23 -5.18 3.71
C VAL A 59 -11.98 -5.52 4.99
N ILE A 60 -11.55 -6.58 5.68
CA ILE A 60 -12.21 -7.02 6.93
C ILE A 60 -12.16 -5.88 7.94
N SER A 61 -13.33 -5.49 8.46
CA SER A 61 -13.43 -4.42 9.45
C SER A 61 -13.76 -5.00 10.82
N PHE A 62 -14.97 -5.53 10.98
CA PHE A 62 -15.47 -6.09 12.23
C PHE A 62 -16.46 -7.22 11.96
N GLY A 63 -16.84 -7.93 13.03
CA GLY A 63 -17.76 -9.06 12.96
C GLY A 63 -18.35 -9.37 14.33
N PRO A 64 -19.01 -10.53 14.48
CA PRO A 64 -19.46 -11.01 15.78
C PRO A 64 -18.30 -11.25 16.77
N PRO A 65 -18.54 -11.10 18.09
CA PRO A 65 -17.55 -11.37 19.13
C PRO A 65 -17.00 -12.80 19.08
N ASP A 66 -17.84 -13.79 18.74
CA ASP A 66 -17.46 -15.20 18.69
C ASP A 66 -16.96 -15.65 17.30
N CYS A 67 -16.50 -14.70 16.48
CA CYS A 67 -16.06 -14.82 15.08
C CYS A 67 -17.11 -15.27 14.06
N ILE A 68 -18.01 -16.18 14.45
CA ILE A 68 -19.02 -16.78 13.59
C ILE A 68 -20.33 -16.83 14.37
N GLU A 69 -21.33 -16.10 13.87
CA GLU A 69 -22.68 -16.16 14.40
C GLU A 69 -23.67 -16.32 13.24
N PRO A 70 -24.69 -17.21 13.34
CA PRO A 70 -25.61 -17.49 12.23
C PRO A 70 -26.34 -16.27 11.67
N ASN A 71 -26.59 -15.26 12.52
CA ASN A 71 -27.37 -14.07 12.18
C ASN A 71 -26.53 -12.79 12.15
N LYS A 72 -25.22 -12.89 12.42
CA LYS A 72 -24.35 -11.71 12.50
C LYS A 72 -23.20 -11.86 11.50
N PRO A 73 -23.33 -11.29 10.29
CA PRO A 73 -22.31 -11.41 9.25
C PRO A 73 -21.03 -10.66 9.63
N THR A 74 -19.92 -10.99 8.99
CA THR A 74 -18.73 -10.14 9.00
C THR A 74 -18.99 -8.91 8.14
N VAL A 75 -18.59 -7.74 8.63
CA VAL A 75 -18.67 -6.46 7.92
C VAL A 75 -17.31 -6.10 7.36
N LEU A 76 -17.29 -5.80 6.06
CA LEU A 76 -16.13 -5.39 5.31
C LEU A 76 -16.29 -3.92 4.92
N ALA A 77 -15.17 -3.19 4.85
CA ALA A 77 -15.13 -1.96 4.05
C ALA A 77 -15.29 -2.35 2.58
N ARG A 78 -16.23 -1.72 1.88
CA ARG A 78 -16.55 -2.01 0.48
C ARG A 78 -15.46 -1.44 -0.42
N VAL A 79 -14.64 -2.29 -1.04
CA VAL A 79 -13.52 -1.83 -1.89
C VAL A 79 -14.04 -1.02 -3.09
N SER A 80 -15.14 -1.47 -3.69
CA SER A 80 -15.70 -0.82 -4.89
C SER A 80 -16.10 0.64 -4.67
N SER A 81 -16.43 1.07 -3.44
CA SER A 81 -16.76 2.48 -3.16
C SER A 81 -15.53 3.36 -2.95
N TRP A 82 -14.33 2.79 -2.88
CA TRP A 82 -13.07 3.51 -2.69
C TRP A 82 -12.10 3.38 -3.87
N ASN A 83 -12.53 2.80 -5.00
CA ASN A 83 -11.67 2.57 -6.17
C ASN A 83 -10.92 3.83 -6.63
N ASP A 84 -11.60 4.95 -6.82
CA ASP A 84 -10.98 6.23 -7.20
C ASP A 84 -9.91 6.70 -6.20
N GLY A 85 -10.16 6.49 -4.90
CA GLY A 85 -9.25 6.84 -3.83
C GLY A 85 -7.99 5.96 -3.86
N ILE A 86 -8.16 4.67 -4.12
CA ILE A 86 -7.05 3.71 -4.30
C ILE A 86 -6.21 4.12 -5.49
N GLU A 87 -6.82 4.32 -6.66
CA GLU A 87 -6.11 4.71 -7.87
C GLU A 87 -5.35 6.03 -7.68
N THR A 88 -6.02 7.03 -7.13
CA THR A 88 -5.41 8.34 -6.84
C THR A 88 -4.21 8.19 -5.91
N THR A 89 -4.33 7.37 -4.87
CA THR A 89 -3.24 7.12 -3.91
C THR A 89 -2.07 6.44 -4.61
N ILE A 90 -2.31 5.39 -5.38
CA ILE A 90 -1.26 4.68 -6.11
C ILE A 90 -0.56 5.63 -7.08
N CYS A 91 -1.32 6.40 -7.87
CA CYS A 91 -0.76 7.31 -8.86
C CYS A 91 0.01 8.48 -8.23
N THR A 92 -0.43 8.98 -7.08
CA THR A 92 0.23 10.08 -6.37
C THR A 92 1.54 9.64 -5.71
N HIS A 93 1.60 8.40 -5.21
CA HIS A 93 2.77 7.88 -4.49
C HIS A 93 3.71 7.01 -5.35
N SER A 94 3.39 6.84 -6.64
CA SER A 94 4.27 6.21 -7.63
C SER A 94 5.54 7.04 -7.86
N ASN A 95 6.67 6.38 -8.09
CA ASN A 95 7.96 7.02 -8.31
C ASN A 95 8.93 6.10 -9.10
N VAL A 96 10.21 6.46 -9.19
CA VAL A 96 11.20 5.66 -9.94
C VAL A 96 11.41 4.27 -9.33
N GLN A 97 11.27 4.13 -8.01
CA GLN A 97 11.39 2.85 -7.30
C GLN A 97 10.07 2.06 -7.31
N ASN A 98 8.93 2.76 -7.33
CA ASN A 98 7.59 2.19 -7.46
C ASN A 98 6.99 2.61 -8.81
N PRO A 99 7.31 1.88 -9.89
CA PRO A 99 6.98 2.32 -11.24
C PRO A 99 5.49 2.59 -11.38
N ARG A 100 5.19 3.72 -12.03
CA ARG A 100 3.82 4.19 -12.21
C ARG A 100 3.02 3.20 -13.04
N PRO A 101 1.89 2.68 -12.53
CA PRO A 101 1.07 1.77 -13.30
C PRO A 101 0.41 2.40 -14.53
N PHE A 102 -0.05 1.54 -15.44
CA PHE A 102 -0.63 1.95 -16.73
C PHE A 102 -1.98 2.66 -16.61
N PHE A 103 -2.78 2.35 -15.58
CA PHE A 103 -4.09 2.97 -15.36
C PHE A 103 -3.97 4.41 -14.85
N CYS A 104 -2.78 4.82 -14.41
CA CYS A 104 -2.59 6.19 -13.96
C CYS A 104 -2.67 7.17 -15.13
N PRO A 105 -3.36 8.31 -14.98
CA PRO A 105 -3.50 9.28 -16.05
C PRO A 105 -2.14 9.85 -16.43
N SER A 106 -1.70 9.67 -17.68
CA SER A 106 -0.54 10.38 -18.22
C SER A 106 -0.71 11.86 -17.94
N THR A 107 0.18 12.46 -17.17
CA THR A 107 0.23 13.93 -17.11
C THR A 107 0.44 14.39 -18.55
N PRO A 108 -0.42 15.24 -19.13
CA PRO A 108 -0.07 15.92 -20.36
C PRO A 108 1.27 16.57 -20.06
N LEU A 109 2.32 16.22 -20.81
CA LEU A 109 3.55 16.98 -20.76
C LEU A 109 3.12 18.41 -21.06
N THR A 110 3.10 19.28 -20.05
CA THR A 110 3.02 20.72 -20.27
C THR A 110 4.02 20.99 -21.39
N PRO A 111 3.62 21.57 -22.53
CA PRO A 111 4.55 21.80 -23.62
C PRO A 111 5.76 22.50 -23.02
N GLN A 112 6.87 21.76 -22.96
CA GLN A 112 8.13 22.30 -22.48
C GLN A 112 8.32 23.59 -23.26
N PRO A 113 8.57 24.74 -22.60
CA PRO A 113 8.85 25.97 -23.31
C PRO A 113 9.89 25.65 -24.36
N THR A 114 9.50 25.73 -25.63
CA THR A 114 10.42 25.55 -26.75
C THR A 114 11.29 26.79 -26.72
N THR A 115 12.29 26.80 -25.83
CA THR A 115 13.40 27.72 -25.97
C THR A 115 13.96 27.43 -27.35
N PRO A 116 13.99 28.41 -28.29
CA PRO A 116 14.63 28.19 -29.57
C PRO A 116 16.04 27.71 -29.27
N GLN A 117 16.31 26.45 -29.63
CA GLN A 117 17.63 25.88 -29.54
C GLN A 117 18.57 26.83 -30.30
N PRO A 118 19.60 27.43 -29.67
CA PRO A 118 20.56 28.20 -30.41
C PRO A 118 21.17 27.27 -31.44
N THR A 119 21.00 27.61 -32.72
CA THR A 119 21.73 26.98 -33.81
C THR A 119 23.20 27.28 -33.58
N THR A 120 23.88 26.34 -32.91
CA THR A 120 25.34 26.36 -32.77
C THR A 120 25.90 26.21 -34.18
N ALA A 121 26.35 27.32 -34.77
CA ALA A 121 27.20 27.28 -35.93
C ALA A 121 28.42 26.42 -35.59
N GLU A 122 28.67 25.42 -36.44
CA GLU A 122 29.76 24.46 -36.33
C GLU A 122 31.11 25.19 -36.23
N PRO A 123 31.88 25.02 -35.14
CA PRO A 123 33.22 25.59 -35.06
C PRO A 123 34.17 24.77 -35.93
N THR A 124 34.76 25.41 -36.93
CA THR A 124 35.85 24.85 -37.75
C THR A 124 37.07 24.60 -36.86
N PHE A 125 37.28 23.37 -36.42
CA PHE A 125 38.47 22.97 -35.66
C PHE A 125 39.70 22.87 -36.57
N MET A 126 40.64 23.79 -36.41
CA MET A 126 42.04 23.59 -36.84
C MET A 126 42.76 22.69 -35.82
N PRO A 127 43.62 21.75 -36.24
CA PRO A 127 44.32 20.89 -35.31
C PRO A 127 45.52 21.63 -34.72
N THR A 128 45.57 21.76 -33.39
CA THR A 128 46.81 22.11 -32.68
C THR A 128 47.13 21.01 -31.69
N THR A 129 48.20 20.29 -31.99
CA THR A 129 48.78 19.21 -31.19
C THR A 129 49.41 19.78 -29.92
N ARG A 130 48.95 19.36 -28.73
CA ARG A 130 49.77 19.41 -27.49
C ARG A 130 49.53 18.18 -26.59
N GLN A 131 50.56 17.34 -26.60
CA GLN A 131 51.21 16.54 -25.55
C GLN A 131 50.44 16.12 -24.26
N PRO A 132 50.55 14.85 -23.82
CA PRO A 132 49.92 14.37 -22.57
C PRO A 132 50.70 14.77 -21.32
N ALA A 133 50.01 15.30 -20.31
CA ALA A 133 50.52 15.43 -18.95
C ALA A 133 49.85 14.37 -18.04
N GLN A 134 50.67 13.66 -17.27
CA GLN A 134 50.34 12.51 -16.43
C GLN A 134 49.41 12.83 -15.23
N PRO A 135 48.73 11.81 -14.66
CA PRO A 135 47.89 11.96 -13.47
C PRO A 135 48.69 11.91 -12.16
N PRO A 136 48.35 12.70 -11.14
CA PRO A 136 48.81 12.48 -9.78
C PRO A 136 47.82 11.63 -8.96
N THR A 137 48.38 10.66 -8.24
CA THR A 137 47.74 9.74 -7.29
C THR A 137 47.83 10.27 -5.85
N LEU A 138 46.94 9.75 -4.99
CA LEU A 138 46.93 9.63 -3.50
C LEU A 138 45.84 10.47 -2.82
N ALA A 139 45.14 10.09 -1.74
CA ALA A 139 44.75 8.86 -1.01
C ALA A 139 43.75 9.35 0.09
N PRO A 140 42.95 8.50 0.77
CA PRO A 140 41.81 8.95 1.58
C PRO A 140 42.19 9.31 3.03
N ILE A 141 41.59 10.36 3.59
CA ILE A 141 41.70 10.71 5.02
C ILE A 141 40.36 10.43 5.70
N VAL A 142 40.42 9.54 6.70
CA VAL A 142 39.36 9.16 7.63
C VAL A 142 39.29 10.19 8.77
N ALA A 143 38.09 10.64 9.15
CA ALA A 143 37.85 11.29 10.43
C ALA A 143 36.65 10.64 11.14
N GLN A 144 36.86 10.28 12.40
CA GLN A 144 35.96 9.54 13.29
C GLN A 144 34.73 10.35 13.74
N PRO A 145 33.63 9.68 14.14
CA PRO A 145 32.49 10.34 14.77
C PRO A 145 32.70 10.59 16.27
N THR A 146 32.32 11.79 16.72
CA THR A 146 32.25 12.26 18.10
C THR A 146 31.00 11.70 18.82
N PRO A 147 31.09 11.23 20.08
CA PRO A 147 29.91 10.85 20.86
C PRO A 147 29.25 12.05 21.56
N ILE A 148 27.92 12.09 21.58
CA ILE A 148 27.09 13.06 22.32
C ILE A 148 26.66 12.43 23.66
N PRO A 149 26.71 13.17 24.79
CA PRO A 149 26.50 12.62 26.13
C PRO A 149 25.03 12.34 26.49
N THR A 150 24.85 11.23 27.22
CA THR A 150 23.64 10.84 27.96
C THR A 150 23.31 11.88 29.04
N SER A 151 22.09 12.42 29.01
CA SER A 151 21.52 13.20 30.12
C SER A 151 20.45 12.38 30.84
N LEU A 152 20.62 12.27 32.15
CA LEU A 152 19.77 11.59 33.12
C LEU A 152 18.69 12.54 33.67
N PHE A 153 17.65 11.91 34.21
CA PHE A 153 16.66 12.38 35.19
C PHE A 153 15.32 12.92 34.66
N ALA A 154 14.27 12.11 34.82
CA ALA A 154 13.06 12.52 35.54
C ALA A 154 12.35 11.28 36.12
N THR A 155 11.77 11.48 37.29
CA THR A 155 11.35 10.50 38.29
C THR A 155 9.91 10.02 38.14
N GLY A 156 9.69 8.70 38.20
CA GLY A 156 8.71 8.02 39.07
C GLY A 156 7.21 8.08 38.76
N VAL A 157 6.63 6.93 38.35
CA VAL A 157 5.36 6.34 38.84
C VAL A 157 5.42 4.81 38.60
N PRO A 158 5.04 3.92 39.54
CA PRO A 158 5.04 2.47 39.29
C PRO A 158 3.72 2.07 38.64
N MET A 159 3.77 1.65 37.37
CA MET A 159 2.68 0.91 36.70
C MET A 159 3.19 -0.50 36.40
N GLY A 160 2.36 -1.48 36.73
CA GLY A 160 2.69 -2.90 36.72
C GLY A 160 3.28 -3.39 35.40
N VAL A 161 4.16 -4.38 35.54
CA VAL A 161 4.89 -5.09 34.49
C VAL A 161 3.93 -5.61 33.40
N PRO A 162 4.08 -5.22 32.12
CA PRO A 162 3.49 -5.97 31.02
C PRO A 162 4.33 -7.22 30.78
N THR A 163 3.69 -8.38 30.87
CA THR A 163 4.22 -9.65 30.37
C THR A 163 4.59 -9.48 28.88
N PRO A 164 5.78 -9.93 28.42
CA PRO A 164 6.10 -9.85 27.00
C PRO A 164 5.15 -10.74 26.20
N ALA A 165 4.42 -10.12 25.26
CA ALA A 165 3.70 -10.83 24.22
C ALA A 165 4.70 -11.64 23.37
N PRO A 166 4.34 -12.84 22.89
CA PRO A 166 5.22 -13.60 22.02
C PRO A 166 5.47 -12.82 20.73
N THR A 167 6.74 -12.61 20.41
CA THR A 167 7.19 -12.05 19.13
C THR A 167 6.81 -13.01 18.01
N THR A 168 5.64 -12.83 17.41
CA THR A 168 5.37 -13.38 16.08
C THR A 168 6.21 -12.56 15.11
N GLN A 169 7.25 -13.17 14.54
CA GLN A 169 7.93 -12.59 13.39
C GLN A 169 6.88 -12.32 12.31
N GLN A 170 6.59 -11.05 12.06
CA GLN A 170 5.96 -10.63 10.82
C GLN A 170 6.93 -11.05 9.69
N PRO A 171 6.53 -11.89 8.74
CA PRO A 171 7.34 -12.08 7.55
C PRO A 171 7.45 -10.71 6.88
N SER A 172 8.67 -10.20 6.72
CA SER A 172 8.91 -9.05 5.86
C SER A 172 8.49 -9.47 4.44
N LEU A 173 7.28 -9.09 4.04
CA LEU A 173 6.83 -9.22 2.66
C LEU A 173 7.77 -8.35 1.81
N GLY A 174 8.68 -9.01 1.11
CA GLY A 174 9.59 -8.36 0.17
C GLY A 174 8.78 -7.63 -0.92
N GLY A 175 9.38 -6.60 -1.52
CA GLY A 175 8.71 -5.68 -2.45
C GLY A 175 7.95 -6.32 -3.63
N HIS A 176 8.21 -7.59 -3.95
CA HIS A 176 7.43 -8.33 -4.93
C HIS A 176 5.98 -8.62 -4.48
N ALA A 177 5.72 -8.78 -3.18
CA ALA A 177 4.38 -9.05 -2.67
C ALA A 177 3.50 -7.78 -2.64
N GLN A 178 4.09 -6.60 -2.52
CA GLN A 178 3.37 -5.33 -2.66
C GLN A 178 2.89 -5.08 -4.09
N ALA A 179 3.66 -5.53 -5.10
CA ALA A 179 3.24 -5.44 -6.49
C ALA A 179 2.04 -6.36 -6.79
N TYR A 180 1.99 -7.55 -6.20
CA TYR A 180 0.85 -8.48 -6.33
C TYR A 180 -0.44 -7.91 -5.71
N LEU A 181 -0.36 -7.31 -4.52
CA LEU A 181 -1.54 -6.67 -3.91
C LEU A 181 -2.03 -5.46 -4.72
N ALA A 182 -1.12 -4.71 -5.34
CA ALA A 182 -1.51 -3.63 -6.23
C ALA A 182 -2.22 -4.15 -7.49
N GLU A 183 -1.64 -5.10 -8.24
CA GLU A 183 -2.28 -5.70 -9.43
C GLU A 183 -3.63 -6.36 -9.12
N TYR A 184 -3.76 -6.97 -7.94
CA TYR A 184 -4.97 -7.63 -7.47
C TYR A 184 -6.13 -6.66 -7.18
N VAL A 185 -5.83 -5.51 -6.57
CA VAL A 185 -6.84 -4.47 -6.29
C VAL A 185 -7.31 -3.79 -7.58
N LEU A 186 -6.46 -3.71 -8.61
CA LEU A 186 -6.74 -2.96 -9.84
C LEU A 186 -7.72 -3.64 -10.81
N ARG A 187 -7.83 -4.96 -10.78
CA ARG A 187 -8.84 -5.68 -11.58
C ARG A 187 -10.26 -5.57 -10.99
N SER A 188 -10.40 -5.03 -9.78
CA SER A 188 -11.70 -4.79 -9.12
C SER A 188 -12.40 -3.50 -9.61
N VAL A 189 -11.75 -2.73 -10.50
CA VAL A 189 -12.28 -1.44 -11.01
C VAL A 189 -12.88 -1.58 -12.42
N GLU A 190 -12.63 -2.68 -13.13
CA GLU A 190 -13.09 -2.90 -14.52
C GLU A 190 -14.26 -3.90 -14.65
N GLY A 191 -14.86 -4.36 -13.54
CA GLY A 191 -15.95 -5.34 -13.51
C GLY A 191 -17.26 -4.81 -12.94
#